data_AF-A0A4Q9KDF3-F1
#
_entry.id   AF-A0A4Q9KDF3-F1
#
_cell.length_a   1.000
_cell.length_b   1.000
_cell.length_c   1.000
_cell.angle_alpha   90.00
_cell.angle_beta   90.00
_cell.angle_gamma   90.00
#
_symmetry.space_group_name_H-M   'P 1'
#
loop_
_entity.id
_entity.type
_entity.pdbx_description
1 polymer ?
#
loop_
_entity_poly.entity_id
_entity_poly.type
_entity_poly.pdbx_seq_one_letter_code
_entity_poly.pdbx_strand_id
1 'polypeptide(L)'
;MAAATQRAAQDATWLISRSTGRRGFWGLVGVLVFGWAGVAAIIGFVKAPHVDSGVLVMIALPFLVMAVVLALEGLGQGLVRVDEQGYRTILGRRRAWSDVLGVGTGQLEGQTVPVVAVRSSAGVPEQDSFAGFAESDAATLIDAFLARVDPAGFSSVALPESYWAAVEAEADRAASVVRAEGGREPLSRDRVEFGFPGLPSAIRLDYGTNDAGEGVELLVRESTELALVASGRRWLRQNRKRSADPATQVAALFGPHTTTAKPSKGAGFDRLVVRPEGGRPLAFNAEEPDRFDG
;
A
#
# COMPACT_ATOMS: atom_id res chain seq x y z
N MET A 1 -30.66 -29.47 25.06
CA MET A 1 -29.79 -28.28 25.25
C MET A 1 -28.37 -28.43 24.71
N ALA A 2 -27.83 -29.64 24.46
CA ALA A 2 -26.48 -29.81 23.90
C ALA A 2 -26.38 -29.65 22.36
N ALA A 3 -27.49 -29.61 21.62
CA ALA A 3 -27.50 -29.48 20.15
C ALA A 3 -27.60 -28.02 19.65
N ALA A 4 -27.93 -27.06 20.52
CA ALA A 4 -28.04 -25.64 20.16
C ALA A 4 -26.69 -24.91 20.27
N THR A 5 -25.77 -25.40 21.10
CA THR A 5 -24.42 -24.85 21.27
C THR A 5 -23.46 -25.29 20.14
N GLN A 6 -23.85 -26.28 19.33
CA GLN A 6 -23.04 -26.80 18.22
C GLN A 6 -23.36 -26.15 16.85
N ARG A 7 -24.42 -25.33 16.76
CA ARG A 7 -24.77 -24.59 15.52
C ARG A 7 -24.12 -23.21 15.40
N ALA A 8 -23.46 -22.72 16.45
CA ALA A 8 -22.70 -21.47 16.39
C ALA A 8 -21.24 -21.68 15.90
N ALA A 9 -20.86 -22.91 15.57
CA ALA A 9 -19.48 -23.34 15.34
C ALA A 9 -19.11 -23.57 13.85
N GLN A 10 -19.77 -22.92 12.87
CA GLN A 10 -19.47 -23.17 11.44
C GLN A 10 -19.60 -21.99 10.47
N ASP A 11 -20.10 -20.83 10.86
CA ASP A 11 -20.45 -19.81 9.85
C ASP A 11 -19.27 -18.92 9.48
N ALA A 12 -18.56 -19.35 8.43
CA ALA A 12 -17.69 -18.48 7.66
C ALA A 12 -18.46 -17.21 7.27
N THR A 13 -18.01 -16.08 7.81
CA THR A 13 -18.67 -14.79 7.62
C THR A 13 -17.89 -14.00 6.58
N TRP A 14 -18.59 -13.51 5.56
CA TRP A 14 -18.03 -12.56 4.60
C TRP A 14 -18.21 -11.14 5.13
N LEU A 15 -17.10 -10.47 5.41
CA LEU A 15 -17.09 -9.05 5.66
C LEU A 15 -16.95 -8.31 4.34
N ILE A 16 -17.82 -7.34 4.13
CA ILE A 16 -17.88 -6.54 2.91
C ILE A 16 -17.76 -5.08 3.32
N SER A 17 -16.75 -4.41 2.78
CA SER A 17 -16.62 -2.97 2.92
C SER A 17 -17.81 -2.26 2.27
N ARG A 18 -18.36 -1.24 2.92
CA ARG A 18 -19.50 -0.47 2.38
C ARG A 18 -19.05 0.42 1.23
N SER A 19 -17.90 1.07 1.39
CA SER A 19 -17.31 1.96 0.38
C SER A 19 -16.95 1.20 -0.90
N THR A 20 -16.32 0.04 -0.74
CA THR A 20 -15.86 -0.79 -1.86
C THR A 20 -16.97 -1.66 -2.42
N GLY A 21 -17.90 -2.13 -1.58
CA GLY A 21 -19.13 -2.80 -2.00
C GLY A 21 -19.98 -1.93 -2.92
N ARG A 22 -20.04 -0.61 -2.67
CA ARG A 22 -20.70 0.35 -3.56
C ARG A 22 -20.01 0.45 -4.93
N ARG A 23 -18.67 0.51 -4.97
CA ARG A 23 -17.91 0.50 -6.23
C ARG A 23 -18.09 -0.80 -7.00
N GLY A 24 -18.02 -1.95 -6.32
CA GLY A 24 -18.27 -3.26 -6.91
C GLY A 24 -19.70 -3.39 -7.48
N PHE A 25 -20.70 -2.88 -6.76
CA PHE A 25 -22.09 -2.82 -7.23
C PHE A 25 -22.23 -1.97 -8.51
N TRP A 26 -21.67 -0.76 -8.53
CA TRP A 26 -21.71 0.08 -9.74
C TRP A 26 -20.92 -0.52 -10.90
N GLY A 27 -19.80 -1.20 -10.62
CA GLY A 27 -19.06 -1.99 -11.61
C GLY A 27 -19.94 -3.08 -12.23
N LEU A 28 -20.63 -3.88 -11.41
CA LEU A 28 -21.58 -4.90 -11.86
C LEU A 28 -22.73 -4.31 -12.69
N VAL A 29 -23.30 -3.18 -12.26
CA VAL A 29 -24.31 -2.46 -13.04
C VAL A 29 -23.74 -2.02 -14.40
N GLY A 30 -22.51 -1.51 -14.43
CA GLY A 30 -21.79 -1.18 -15.66
C GLY A 30 -21.60 -2.40 -16.57
N VAL A 31 -21.19 -3.54 -16.02
CA VAL A 31 -21.06 -4.81 -16.77
C VAL A 31 -22.39 -5.21 -17.39
N LEU A 32 -23.50 -5.09 -16.66
CA LEU A 32 -24.82 -5.39 -17.19
C LEU A 32 -25.19 -4.41 -18.32
N VAL A 33 -25.07 -3.10 -18.12
CA VAL A 33 -25.47 -2.09 -19.11
C VAL A 33 -24.61 -2.17 -20.37
N PHE A 34 -23.28 -2.17 -20.23
CA PHE A 34 -22.36 -2.21 -21.37
C PHE A 34 -22.28 -3.60 -22.01
N GLY A 35 -22.50 -4.67 -21.24
CA GLY A 35 -22.62 -6.03 -21.75
C GLY A 35 -23.85 -6.18 -22.64
N TRP A 36 -25.00 -5.69 -22.19
CA TRP A 36 -26.23 -5.65 -23.00
C TRP A 36 -26.07 -4.78 -24.24
N ALA A 37 -25.47 -3.59 -24.11
CA ALA A 37 -25.19 -2.72 -25.25
C ALA A 37 -24.25 -3.37 -26.28
N GLY A 38 -23.21 -4.07 -25.81
CA GLY A 38 -22.28 -4.83 -26.66
C GLY A 38 -22.97 -5.99 -27.38
N VAL A 39 -23.78 -6.78 -26.68
CA VAL A 39 -24.56 -7.88 -27.28
C VAL A 39 -25.54 -7.33 -28.32
N ALA A 40 -26.26 -6.26 -28.01
CA ALA A 40 -27.17 -5.61 -28.95
C ALA A 40 -26.44 -5.08 -30.21
N ALA A 41 -25.25 -4.49 -30.04
CA ALA A 41 -24.41 -4.01 -31.13
C ALA A 41 -23.89 -5.17 -32.01
N ILE A 42 -23.48 -6.29 -31.40
CA ILE A 42 -23.06 -7.50 -32.14
C ILE A 42 -24.24 -8.09 -32.92
N ILE A 43 -25.42 -8.22 -32.31
CA ILE A 43 -26.63 -8.70 -32.99
C ILE A 43 -26.98 -7.77 -34.15
N GLY A 44 -26.89 -6.45 -33.96
CA GLY A 44 -27.10 -5.44 -35.00
C GLY A 44 -26.10 -5.58 -36.14
N PHE A 45 -24.82 -5.76 -35.84
CA PHE A 45 -23.75 -5.96 -36.83
C PHE A 45 -23.92 -7.26 -37.63
N VAL A 46 -24.28 -8.37 -36.97
CA VAL A 46 -24.52 -9.67 -37.63
C VAL A 46 -25.75 -9.62 -38.53
N LYS A 47 -26.83 -8.96 -38.09
CA LYS A 47 -28.08 -8.86 -38.86
C LYS A 47 -28.03 -7.80 -39.97
N ALA A 48 -27.24 -6.75 -39.79
CA ALA A 48 -27.10 -5.64 -40.72
C ALA A 48 -25.68 -5.02 -40.58
N PRO A 49 -24.70 -5.50 -41.36
CA PRO A 49 -23.31 -5.03 -41.28
C PRO A 49 -23.18 -3.65 -41.94
N HIS A 50 -23.58 -2.62 -41.20
CA HIS A 50 -23.32 -1.22 -41.53
C HIS A 50 -22.11 -0.72 -40.73
N VAL A 51 -21.37 0.24 -41.29
CA VAL A 51 -20.15 0.83 -40.68
C VAL A 51 -20.43 1.33 -39.25
N ASP A 52 -21.62 1.88 -39.00
CA ASP A 52 -22.05 2.42 -37.71
C ASP A 52 -22.17 1.34 -36.60
N SER A 53 -22.55 0.11 -36.95
CA SER A 53 -22.67 -1.00 -36.00
C SER A 53 -21.31 -1.49 -35.49
N GLY A 54 -20.28 -1.47 -36.36
CA GLY A 54 -18.90 -1.80 -35.99
C GLY A 54 -18.27 -0.73 -35.09
N VAL A 55 -18.57 0.54 -35.33
CA VAL A 55 -18.15 1.66 -34.48
C VAL A 55 -18.77 1.53 -33.08
N LEU A 56 -20.02 1.10 -32.98
CA LEU A 56 -20.71 0.94 -31.69
C LEU A 56 -20.09 -0.17 -30.82
N VAL A 57 -19.65 -1.27 -31.43
CA VAL A 57 -18.89 -2.33 -30.73
C VAL A 57 -17.53 -1.80 -30.24
N MET A 58 -16.82 -1.06 -31.09
CA MET A 58 -15.53 -0.46 -30.75
C MET A 58 -15.64 0.57 -29.61
N ILE A 59 -16.76 1.28 -29.51
CA ILE A 59 -17.03 2.21 -28.41
C ILE A 59 -17.43 1.46 -27.13
N ALA A 60 -18.33 0.47 -27.21
CA ALA A 60 -18.87 -0.21 -26.02
C ALA A 60 -17.84 -1.12 -25.32
N LEU A 61 -16.93 -1.73 -26.08
CA LEU A 61 -15.98 -2.72 -25.55
C LEU A 61 -15.02 -2.14 -24.49
N PRO A 62 -14.36 -0.97 -24.68
CA PRO A 62 -13.54 -0.34 -23.64
C PRO A 62 -14.31 -0.06 -22.34
N PHE A 63 -15.57 0.40 -22.44
CA PHE A 63 -16.39 0.65 -21.25
C PHE A 63 -16.78 -0.64 -20.52
N LEU A 64 -17.10 -1.71 -21.26
CA LEU A 64 -17.34 -3.02 -20.67
C LEU A 64 -16.09 -3.56 -19.96
N VAL A 65 -14.92 -3.47 -20.61
CA VAL A 65 -13.65 -3.89 -20.00
C VAL A 65 -13.37 -3.09 -18.72
N MET A 66 -13.53 -1.76 -18.77
CA MET A 66 -13.37 -0.91 -17.58
C MET A 66 -14.36 -1.27 -16.47
N ALA A 67 -15.62 -1.52 -16.80
CA ALA A 67 -16.63 -1.92 -15.82
C ALA A 67 -16.31 -3.28 -15.17
N VAL A 68 -15.79 -4.25 -15.93
CA VAL A 68 -15.33 -5.53 -15.41
C VAL A 68 -14.14 -5.34 -14.46
N VAL A 69 -13.15 -4.52 -14.84
CA VAL A 69 -12.00 -4.23 -13.98
C VAL A 69 -12.45 -3.58 -12.67
N LEU A 70 -13.29 -2.54 -12.72
CA LEU A 70 -13.81 -1.87 -11.52
C LEU A 70 -14.63 -2.82 -10.62
N ALA A 71 -15.42 -3.72 -11.22
CA ALA A 71 -16.16 -4.73 -10.48
C ALA A 71 -15.21 -5.72 -9.78
N LEU A 72 -14.18 -6.19 -10.48
CA LEU A 72 -13.19 -7.13 -9.94
C LEU A 72 -12.31 -6.47 -8.88
N GLU A 73 -11.87 -5.23 -9.06
CA GLU A 73 -11.13 -4.46 -8.06
C GLU A 73 -11.96 -4.25 -6.80
N GLY A 74 -13.22 -3.82 -6.98
CA GLY A 74 -14.13 -3.63 -5.85
C GLY A 74 -14.37 -4.93 -5.06
N LEU A 75 -14.59 -6.04 -5.76
CA LEU A 75 -14.75 -7.35 -5.10
C LEU A 75 -13.43 -7.83 -4.47
N GLY A 76 -12.30 -7.61 -5.13
CA GLY A 76 -10.99 -8.11 -4.69
C GLY A 76 -10.44 -7.41 -3.44
N GLN A 77 -10.71 -6.12 -3.29
CA GLN A 77 -10.15 -5.30 -2.20
C GLN A 77 -11.11 -5.15 -1.00
N GLY A 78 -12.42 -5.27 -1.23
CA GLY A 78 -13.46 -5.00 -0.24
C GLY A 78 -14.09 -6.22 0.41
N LEU A 79 -13.58 -7.42 0.16
CA LEU A 79 -14.20 -8.68 0.61
C LEU A 79 -13.20 -9.55 1.37
N VAL A 80 -13.48 -9.79 2.64
CA VAL A 80 -12.66 -10.65 3.51
C VAL A 80 -13.53 -11.76 4.06
N ARG A 81 -13.13 -13.00 3.81
CA ARG A 81 -13.73 -14.17 4.46
C ARG A 81 -13.07 -14.37 5.80
N VAL A 82 -13.86 -14.49 6.86
CA VAL A 82 -13.41 -14.71 8.23
C VAL A 82 -14.11 -15.98 8.75
N ASP A 83 -13.33 -16.97 9.16
CA ASP A 83 -13.83 -18.22 9.73
C ASP A 83 -13.02 -18.64 10.96
N GLU A 84 -13.33 -19.79 11.55
CA GLU A 84 -12.70 -20.23 12.80
C GLU A 84 -11.20 -20.48 12.68
N GLN A 85 -10.72 -20.82 11.48
CA GLN A 85 -9.31 -21.16 11.29
C GLN A 85 -8.49 -19.95 10.86
N GLY A 86 -9.11 -18.93 10.27
CA GLY A 86 -8.38 -17.78 9.78
C GLY A 86 -9.20 -16.80 8.95
N TYR A 87 -8.48 -16.00 8.16
CA TYR A 87 -9.06 -15.11 7.17
C TYR A 87 -8.46 -15.31 5.77
N ARG A 88 -9.18 -14.83 4.76
CA ARG A 88 -8.74 -14.86 3.36
C ARG A 88 -9.38 -13.72 2.56
N THR A 89 -8.58 -12.99 1.79
CA THR A 89 -9.08 -12.12 0.71
C THR A 89 -9.32 -12.93 -0.56
N ILE A 90 -10.19 -12.47 -1.47
CA ILE A 90 -10.55 -13.23 -2.68
C ILE A 90 -9.32 -13.68 -3.49
N LEU A 91 -8.39 -12.74 -3.70
CA LEU A 91 -7.18 -12.94 -4.49
C LEU A 91 -5.95 -13.31 -3.66
N GLY A 92 -6.05 -13.29 -2.32
CA GLY A 92 -4.92 -13.53 -1.42
C GLY A 92 -4.84 -14.96 -0.89
N ARG A 93 -3.75 -15.21 -0.17
CA ARG A 93 -3.52 -16.46 0.57
C ARG A 93 -4.40 -16.49 1.82
N ARG A 94 -4.79 -17.70 2.22
CA ARG A 94 -5.43 -17.91 3.54
C ARG A 94 -4.36 -17.72 4.62
N ARG A 95 -4.68 -16.98 5.66
CA ARG A 95 -3.86 -16.83 6.87
C ARG A 95 -4.55 -17.51 8.02
N ALA A 96 -3.82 -18.30 8.80
CA ALA A 96 -4.37 -18.87 10.02
C ALA A 96 -4.33 -17.84 11.16
N TRP A 97 -5.28 -17.89 12.09
CA TRP A 97 -5.24 -17.01 13.27
C TRP A 97 -3.98 -17.22 14.12
N SER A 98 -3.45 -18.44 14.14
CA SER A 98 -2.18 -18.77 14.83
C SER A 98 -0.96 -18.04 14.27
N ASP A 99 -1.05 -17.53 13.04
CA ASP A 99 0.03 -16.79 12.40
C ASP A 99 -0.12 -15.28 12.61
N VAL A 100 -1.25 -14.81 13.13
CA VAL A 100 -1.49 -13.38 13.36
C VAL A 100 -0.72 -12.93 14.59
N LEU A 101 0.15 -11.94 14.38
CA LEU A 101 1.01 -11.37 15.41
C LEU A 101 0.43 -10.06 15.97
N GLY A 102 -0.23 -9.28 15.12
CA GLY A 102 -0.77 -7.97 15.46
C GLY A 102 -1.87 -7.54 14.50
N VAL A 103 -2.84 -6.80 15.01
CA VAL A 103 -3.98 -6.25 14.25
C VAL A 103 -4.13 -4.79 14.66
N GLY A 104 -4.27 -3.87 13.69
CA GLY A 104 -4.44 -2.45 13.95
C GLY A 104 -4.71 -1.66 12.67
N THR A 105 -4.59 -0.34 12.71
CA THR A 105 -4.92 0.55 11.58
C THR A 105 -3.73 1.37 11.16
N GLY A 106 -3.38 1.42 9.87
CA GLY A 106 -2.31 2.25 9.32
C GLY A 106 -2.78 3.23 8.27
N GLN A 107 -1.94 4.18 7.87
CA GLN A 107 -2.25 5.09 6.77
C GLN A 107 -1.72 4.54 5.44
N LEU A 108 -2.60 4.38 4.45
CA LEU A 108 -2.25 4.02 3.08
C LEU A 108 -2.96 4.99 2.14
N GLU A 109 -2.19 5.65 1.26
CA GLU A 109 -2.72 6.64 0.30
C GLU A 109 -3.56 7.77 0.95
N GLY A 110 -3.20 8.20 2.16
CA GLY A 110 -3.91 9.25 2.90
C GLY A 110 -5.20 8.77 3.57
N GLN A 111 -5.43 7.46 3.61
CA GLN A 111 -6.59 6.85 4.24
C GLN A 111 -6.17 5.89 5.34
N THR A 112 -6.92 5.89 6.44
CA THR A 112 -6.72 4.92 7.53
C THR A 112 -7.29 3.57 7.11
N VAL A 113 -6.45 2.54 7.02
CA VAL A 113 -6.81 1.20 6.57
C VAL A 113 -6.43 0.15 7.62
N PRO A 114 -7.16 -0.97 7.72
CA PRO A 114 -6.76 -2.09 8.55
C PRO A 114 -5.44 -2.70 8.06
N VAL A 115 -4.57 -3.04 9.00
CA VAL A 115 -3.31 -3.75 8.78
C VAL A 115 -3.17 -4.92 9.74
N VAL A 116 -2.59 -6.01 9.24
CA VAL A 116 -2.31 -7.20 10.04
C VAL A 116 -0.88 -7.65 9.82
N ALA A 117 -0.16 -7.85 10.91
CA ALA A 117 1.15 -8.50 10.90
C ALA A 117 0.95 -10.01 11.01
N VAL A 118 1.52 -10.75 10.07
CA VAL A 118 1.45 -12.20 9.99
C VAL A 118 2.84 -12.79 10.05
N ARG A 119 3.01 -13.89 10.77
CA ARG A 119 4.24 -14.67 10.80
C ARG A 119 4.60 -15.14 9.39
N SER A 120 5.79 -14.80 8.93
CA SER A 120 6.38 -15.38 7.72
C SER A 120 7.31 -16.53 8.05
N SER A 121 7.49 -17.44 7.09
CA SER A 121 8.52 -18.49 7.16
C SER A 121 9.94 -17.92 7.14
N ALA A 122 10.14 -16.70 6.65
CA ALA A 122 11.43 -16.01 6.64
C ALA A 122 11.80 -15.36 7.99
N GLY A 123 10.92 -15.41 8.99
CA GLY A 123 11.14 -14.79 10.31
C GLY A 123 10.87 -13.28 10.36
N VAL A 124 10.67 -12.64 9.22
CA VAL A 124 10.21 -11.24 9.10
C VAL A 124 8.69 -11.22 8.97
N PRO A 125 7.93 -10.45 9.76
CA PRO A 125 6.49 -10.36 9.60
C PRO A 125 6.08 -9.88 8.21
N GLU A 126 5.09 -10.55 7.63
CA GLU A 126 4.37 -10.06 6.43
C GLU A 126 3.26 -9.10 6.87
N GLN A 127 3.02 -8.07 6.08
CA GLN A 127 1.93 -7.12 6.29
C GLN A 127 0.81 -7.40 5.28
N ASP A 128 -0.37 -7.71 5.79
CA ASP A 128 -1.59 -7.71 4.98
C ASP A 128 -2.32 -6.37 5.22
N SER A 129 -2.51 -5.57 4.18
CA SER A 129 -3.23 -4.29 4.20
C SER A 129 -4.59 -4.40 3.50
N PHE A 130 -5.64 -3.82 4.08
CA PHE A 130 -7.01 -3.94 3.57
C PHE A 130 -7.56 -2.59 3.10
N ALA A 131 -7.02 -2.06 2.00
CA ALA A 131 -7.38 -0.76 1.44
C ALA A 131 -8.89 -0.60 1.18
N GLY A 132 -9.59 -1.71 0.87
CA GLY A 132 -11.04 -1.66 0.67
C GLY A 132 -11.82 -1.30 1.94
N PHE A 133 -11.28 -1.49 3.14
CA PHE A 133 -11.92 -1.20 4.43
C PHE A 133 -11.43 0.13 5.03
N ALA A 134 -11.18 1.15 4.21
CA ALA A 134 -10.68 2.44 4.68
C ALA A 134 -11.67 3.20 5.60
N GLU A 135 -11.11 4.07 6.43
CA GLU A 135 -11.78 5.05 7.29
C GLU A 135 -12.84 4.42 8.21
N SER A 136 -14.13 4.72 7.99
CA SER A 136 -15.22 4.24 8.84
C SER A 136 -15.42 2.73 8.79
N ASP A 137 -14.98 2.06 7.72
CA ASP A 137 -15.08 0.60 7.60
C ASP A 137 -13.91 -0.11 8.31
N ALA A 138 -12.86 0.62 8.71
CA ALA A 138 -11.65 0.03 9.26
C ALA A 138 -11.91 -0.65 10.61
N ALA A 139 -12.60 0.05 11.51
CA ALA A 139 -12.96 -0.45 12.83
C ALA A 139 -13.74 -1.77 12.76
N THR A 140 -14.65 -1.90 11.79
CA THR A 140 -15.47 -3.11 11.64
C THR A 140 -14.62 -4.35 11.33
N LEU A 141 -13.59 -4.22 10.48
CA LEU A 141 -12.71 -5.34 10.16
C LEU A 141 -11.79 -5.68 11.34
N ILE A 142 -11.28 -4.65 12.03
CA ILE A 142 -10.43 -4.81 13.22
C ILE A 142 -11.18 -5.53 14.33
N ASP A 143 -12.39 -5.08 14.66
CA ASP A 143 -13.23 -5.69 15.71
C ASP A 143 -13.54 -7.15 15.38
N ALA A 144 -13.82 -7.46 14.11
CA ALA A 144 -14.08 -8.83 13.68
C ALA A 144 -12.85 -9.74 13.79
N PHE A 145 -11.64 -9.20 13.63
CA PHE A 145 -10.40 -9.94 13.80
C PHE A 145 -10.10 -10.12 15.30
N LEU A 146 -10.23 -9.06 16.10
CA LEU A 146 -10.03 -9.10 17.56
C LEU A 146 -11.04 -10.03 18.27
N ALA A 147 -12.21 -10.26 17.68
CA ALA A 147 -13.15 -11.27 18.16
C ALA A 147 -12.68 -12.73 17.98
N ARG A 148 -11.62 -12.97 17.18
CA ARG A 148 -11.12 -14.31 16.83
C ARG A 148 -9.71 -14.58 17.32
N VAL A 149 -8.92 -13.54 17.50
CA VAL A 149 -7.56 -13.62 18.02
C VAL A 149 -7.38 -12.53 19.07
N ASP A 150 -6.71 -12.87 20.16
CA ASP A 150 -6.17 -11.89 21.11
C ASP A 150 -4.69 -11.71 20.77
N PRO A 151 -4.35 -10.82 19.82
CA PRO A 151 -2.97 -10.68 19.41
C PRO A 151 -2.19 -10.03 20.56
N ALA A 152 -0.97 -10.50 20.78
CA ALA A 152 -0.07 -9.89 21.76
C ALA A 152 0.31 -8.42 21.41
N GLY A 153 -0.13 -7.92 20.25
CA GLY A 153 0.12 -6.58 19.74
C GLY A 153 1.41 -6.53 18.93
N PHE A 154 1.50 -5.60 17.98
CA PHE A 154 2.70 -5.45 17.15
C PHE A 154 3.97 -5.20 17.97
N SER A 155 3.86 -4.50 19.10
CA SER A 155 4.98 -4.24 20.02
C SER A 155 5.54 -5.47 20.71
N SER A 156 4.82 -6.60 20.70
CA SER A 156 5.30 -7.88 21.20
C SER A 156 6.16 -8.64 20.18
N VAL A 157 6.20 -8.17 18.93
CA VAL A 157 6.93 -8.84 17.86
C VAL A 157 8.41 -8.49 17.94
N ALA A 158 9.24 -9.50 18.21
CA ALA A 158 10.69 -9.35 18.12
C ALA A 158 11.16 -9.74 16.72
N LEU A 159 11.77 -8.78 16.00
CA LEU A 159 12.44 -9.07 14.74
C LEU A 159 13.78 -9.78 15.01
N PRO A 160 14.12 -10.82 14.21
CA PRO A 160 15.33 -11.59 14.45
C PRO A 160 16.59 -10.75 14.22
N GLU A 161 17.69 -11.11 14.90
CA GLU A 161 18.96 -10.37 14.76
C GLU A 161 19.48 -10.38 13.31
N SER A 162 19.23 -11.45 12.55
CA SER A 162 19.57 -11.54 11.13
C SER A 162 18.85 -10.49 10.28
N TYR A 163 17.62 -10.12 10.64
CA TYR A 163 16.90 -9.04 9.98
C TYR A 163 17.57 -7.70 10.26
N TRP A 164 17.84 -7.41 11.53
CA TRP A 164 18.51 -6.17 11.91
C TRP A 164 19.90 -6.07 11.27
N ALA A 165 20.69 -7.14 11.26
CA ALA A 165 21.99 -7.15 10.56
C ALA A 165 21.85 -6.79 9.06
N ALA A 166 20.82 -7.28 8.38
CA ALA A 166 20.56 -6.93 6.98
C ALA A 166 20.15 -5.46 6.81
N VAL A 167 19.28 -4.95 7.68
CA VAL A 167 18.84 -3.55 7.66
C VAL A 167 19.99 -2.58 8.00
N GLU A 168 20.82 -2.93 8.98
CA GLU A 168 22.00 -2.14 9.37
C GLU A 168 23.03 -2.10 8.23
N ALA A 169 23.26 -3.23 7.55
CA ALA A 169 24.16 -3.30 6.39
C ALA A 169 23.64 -2.46 5.21
N GLU A 170 22.33 -2.49 4.93
CA GLU A 170 21.72 -1.63 3.92
C GLU A 170 21.80 -0.16 4.33
N ALA A 171 21.68 0.16 5.62
CA ALA A 171 21.78 1.52 6.12
C ALA A 171 23.22 2.07 5.98
N ASP A 172 24.23 1.24 6.27
CA ASP A 172 25.64 1.59 6.06
C ASP A 172 25.94 1.83 4.57
N ARG A 173 25.40 0.98 3.69
CA ARG A 173 25.50 1.16 2.24
C ARG A 173 24.85 2.48 1.81
N ALA A 174 23.62 2.74 2.23
CA ALA A 174 22.89 3.95 1.87
C ALA A 174 23.63 5.22 2.35
N ALA A 175 24.11 5.23 3.60
CA ALA A 175 24.92 6.31 4.13
C ALA A 175 26.23 6.49 3.34
N SER A 176 26.88 5.40 2.94
CA SER A 176 28.09 5.47 2.11
C SER A 176 27.84 6.08 0.72
N VAL A 177 26.70 5.80 0.10
CA VAL A 177 26.32 6.41 -1.19
C VAL A 177 26.08 7.92 -1.01
N VAL A 178 25.32 8.31 0.02
CA VAL A 178 25.03 9.73 0.30
C VAL A 178 26.31 10.50 0.63
N ARG A 179 27.23 9.90 1.38
CA ARG A 179 28.55 10.48 1.64
C ARG A 179 29.37 10.66 0.37
N ALA A 180 29.44 9.64 -0.48
CA ALA A 180 30.27 9.65 -1.68
C ALA A 180 29.77 10.65 -2.73
N GLU A 181 28.45 10.75 -2.90
CA GLU A 181 27.85 11.57 -3.96
C GLU A 181 27.39 12.95 -3.45
N GLY A 182 26.92 13.06 -2.21
CA GLY A 182 26.37 14.29 -1.62
C GLY A 182 27.26 14.92 -0.55
N GLY A 183 28.35 14.26 -0.14
CA GLY A 183 29.29 14.80 0.86
C GLY A 183 28.72 14.95 2.27
N ARG A 184 27.62 14.25 2.59
CA ARG A 184 26.93 14.35 3.88
C ARG A 184 26.95 13.04 4.65
N GLU A 185 27.05 13.17 5.97
CA GLU A 185 26.83 12.11 6.94
C GLU A 185 25.46 12.28 7.58
N PRO A 186 24.78 11.19 7.99
CA PRO A 186 23.59 11.31 8.81
C PRO A 186 23.95 11.91 10.17
N LEU A 187 23.13 12.86 10.62
CA LEU A 187 23.18 13.50 11.94
C LEU A 187 22.69 12.56 13.04
N SER A 188 21.68 11.72 12.73
CA SER A 188 21.19 10.69 13.65
C SER A 188 20.79 9.41 12.91
N ARG A 189 20.82 8.31 13.66
CA ARG A 189 20.48 6.96 13.21
C ARG A 189 19.64 6.28 14.29
N ASP A 190 18.36 6.07 14.00
CA ASP A 190 17.41 5.51 14.98
C ASP A 190 16.63 4.36 14.38
N ARG A 191 16.33 3.34 15.18
CA ARG A 191 15.31 2.34 14.82
C ARG A 191 13.94 2.97 15.00
N VAL A 192 13.14 2.96 13.95
CA VAL A 192 11.82 3.60 13.92
C VAL A 192 10.73 2.63 13.48
N GLU A 193 9.52 2.91 13.91
CA GLU A 193 8.32 2.23 13.45
C GLU A 193 8.03 2.59 12.00
N PHE A 194 7.70 1.58 11.21
CA PHE A 194 7.37 1.73 9.80
C PHE A 194 6.50 0.57 9.35
N GLY A 195 5.24 0.83 8.94
CA GLY A 195 4.31 -0.24 8.54
C GLY A 195 3.55 -0.93 9.66
N PHE A 196 4.06 -0.85 10.89
CA PHE A 196 3.49 -1.55 12.03
C PHE A 196 3.51 -0.64 13.27
N PRO A 197 2.35 -0.33 13.88
CA PRO A 197 2.29 0.52 15.06
C PRO A 197 2.97 -0.17 16.23
N GLY A 198 3.91 0.47 16.92
CA GLY A 198 4.60 -0.12 18.07
C GLY A 198 5.71 -1.13 17.70
N LEU A 199 5.98 -1.39 16.42
CA LEU A 199 7.04 -2.30 15.97
C LEU A 199 8.11 -1.56 15.16
N PRO A 200 9.24 -1.21 15.81
CA PRO A 200 10.42 -0.74 15.10
C PRO A 200 10.85 -1.77 14.06
N SER A 201 10.91 -1.35 12.81
CA SER A 201 11.20 -2.24 11.69
C SER A 201 11.88 -1.52 10.52
N ALA A 202 12.41 -0.33 10.77
CA ALA A 202 13.24 0.40 9.83
C ALA A 202 14.34 1.16 10.59
N ILE A 203 15.40 1.54 9.89
CA ILE A 203 16.40 2.50 10.38
C ILE A 203 16.17 3.83 9.69
N ARG A 204 15.99 4.89 10.49
CA ARG A 204 15.96 6.27 10.01
C ARG A 204 17.38 6.84 10.01
N LEU A 205 17.84 7.29 8.85
CA LEU A 205 19.05 8.11 8.70
C LEU A 205 18.62 9.55 8.48
N ASP A 206 18.77 10.39 9.49
CA ASP A 206 18.40 11.81 9.45
C ASP A 206 19.59 12.65 9.02
N TYR A 207 19.46 13.43 7.95
CA TYR A 207 20.51 14.32 7.44
C TYR A 207 20.24 15.80 7.76
N GLY A 208 19.19 16.10 8.53
CA GLY A 208 18.79 17.46 8.86
C GLY A 208 18.24 18.20 7.64
N THR A 209 18.58 19.48 7.52
CA THR A 209 18.03 20.36 6.48
C THR A 209 19.05 20.59 5.36
N ASN A 210 18.61 20.52 4.10
CA ASN A 210 19.43 20.89 2.95
C ASN A 210 19.49 22.44 2.76
N ASP A 211 20.27 22.89 1.79
CA ASP A 211 20.46 24.32 1.52
C ASP A 211 19.17 25.04 1.05
N ALA A 212 18.16 24.29 0.61
CA ALA A 212 16.84 24.79 0.24
C ALA A 212 15.86 24.89 1.43
N GLY A 213 16.27 24.50 2.64
CA GLY A 213 15.41 24.52 3.82
C GLY A 213 14.52 23.29 3.97
N GLU A 214 14.75 22.22 3.20
CA GLU A 214 13.98 20.98 3.22
C GLU A 214 14.63 19.96 4.17
N GLY A 215 13.85 19.29 5.02
CA GLY A 215 14.34 18.19 5.85
C GLY A 215 14.58 16.94 5.01
N VAL A 216 15.71 16.26 5.20
CA VAL A 216 16.11 15.10 4.41
C VAL A 216 16.34 13.90 5.31
N GLU A 217 15.57 12.82 5.14
CA GLU A 217 15.68 11.58 5.92
C GLU A 217 15.64 10.37 4.97
N LEU A 218 16.32 9.26 5.31
CA LEU A 218 16.20 7.97 4.61
C LEU A 218 15.61 6.93 5.56
N LEU A 219 14.63 6.14 5.12
CA LEU A 219 14.19 4.95 5.85
C LEU A 219 14.73 3.70 5.20
N VAL A 220 15.42 2.92 6.00
CA VAL A 220 16.07 1.72 5.52
C VAL A 220 15.36 0.50 6.08
N ARG A 221 14.92 -0.37 5.16
CA ARG A 221 14.41 -1.72 5.39
C ARG A 221 15.23 -2.71 4.54
N GLU A 222 14.73 -3.92 4.30
CA GLU A 222 15.34 -4.88 3.36
C GLU A 222 15.48 -4.30 1.93
N SER A 223 14.60 -3.37 1.55
CA SER A 223 14.83 -2.39 0.48
C SER A 223 14.88 -0.98 1.05
N THR A 224 15.86 -0.17 0.66
CA THR A 224 15.89 1.26 1.02
C THR A 224 14.64 1.96 0.49
N GLU A 225 13.94 2.71 1.33
CA GLU A 225 12.83 3.58 0.97
C GLU A 225 13.17 5.05 1.32
N LEU A 226 12.92 5.97 0.40
CA LEU A 226 13.33 7.36 0.56
C LEU A 226 12.32 8.21 1.35
N ALA A 227 12.79 9.10 2.23
CA ALA A 227 12.03 10.27 2.66
C ALA A 227 12.58 11.59 2.12
N LEU A 228 11.69 12.55 1.97
CA LEU A 228 12.07 13.96 1.90
C LEU A 228 11.00 14.75 2.66
N VAL A 229 11.38 15.28 3.81
CA VAL A 229 10.55 16.07 4.71
C VAL A 229 10.50 17.51 4.19
N ALA A 230 9.69 17.74 3.16
CA ALA A 230 9.31 19.09 2.74
C ALA A 230 7.95 19.47 3.34
N SER A 231 7.89 20.56 4.11
CA SER A 231 6.65 21.08 4.74
C SER A 231 5.93 20.05 5.62
N GLY A 232 6.58 19.62 6.70
CA GLY A 232 6.14 18.50 7.54
C GLY A 232 6.71 17.17 7.06
N ARG A 233 6.41 16.08 7.78
CA ARG A 233 6.85 14.74 7.38
C ARG A 233 6.10 14.38 6.08
N ARG A 234 6.81 14.21 4.98
CA ARG A 234 6.33 13.56 3.75
C ARG A 234 7.40 12.54 3.39
N TRP A 235 7.01 11.33 3.01
CA TRP A 235 7.98 10.31 2.62
C TRP A 235 7.67 9.97 1.17
N LEU A 236 8.70 9.62 0.43
CA LEU A 236 8.64 9.44 -1.00
C LEU A 236 9.05 8.01 -1.29
N ARG A 237 8.10 7.08 -1.17
CA ARG A 237 8.43 5.67 -1.34
C ARG A 237 8.99 5.43 -2.74
N GLN A 238 10.20 4.88 -2.75
CA GLN A 238 10.80 4.33 -3.93
C GLN A 238 11.48 3.04 -3.55
N ASN A 239 10.91 1.94 -4.03
CA ASN A 239 11.60 0.66 -3.95
C ASN A 239 12.84 0.72 -4.84
N ARG A 240 13.98 0.32 -4.29
CA ARG A 240 15.23 0.18 -5.04
C ARG A 240 14.98 -0.68 -6.29
N LYS A 241 15.26 -0.10 -7.46
CA LYS A 241 15.29 -0.82 -8.73
C LYS A 241 16.73 -0.91 -9.19
N ARG A 242 17.06 -1.89 -10.02
CA ARG A 242 18.40 -2.00 -10.64
C ARG A 242 18.81 -0.71 -11.38
N SER A 243 17.84 0.08 -11.82
CA SER A 243 18.03 1.34 -12.56
C SER A 243 17.92 2.62 -11.71
N ALA A 244 17.59 2.53 -10.42
CA ALA A 244 17.38 3.71 -9.57
C ALA A 244 17.62 3.37 -8.09
N ASP A 245 18.62 4.02 -7.51
CA ASP A 245 18.93 3.93 -6.07
C ASP A 245 18.34 5.14 -5.33
N PRO A 246 17.50 4.91 -4.32
CA PRO A 246 17.02 5.96 -3.41
C PRO A 246 18.13 6.80 -2.78
N ALA A 247 19.27 6.19 -2.42
CA ALA A 247 20.37 6.91 -1.77
C ALA A 247 21.06 7.92 -2.71
N THR A 248 21.23 7.59 -3.99
CA THR A 248 21.74 8.51 -5.03
C THR A 248 20.80 9.71 -5.22
N GLN A 249 19.49 9.50 -5.09
CA GLN A 249 18.53 10.60 -5.20
C GLN A 249 18.58 11.53 -3.99
N VAL A 250 18.92 11.03 -2.81
CA VAL A 250 19.19 11.84 -1.61
C VAL A 250 20.44 12.65 -1.74
N ALA A 251 21.52 12.05 -2.23
CA ALA A 251 22.75 12.78 -2.49
C ALA A 251 22.49 14.02 -3.37
N ALA A 252 21.63 13.88 -4.38
CA ALA A 252 21.26 14.97 -5.27
C ALA A 252 20.50 16.13 -4.60
N LEU A 253 19.96 15.94 -3.39
CA LEU A 253 19.29 16.99 -2.60
C LEU A 253 20.27 17.89 -1.84
N PHE A 254 21.55 17.52 -1.74
CA PHE A 254 22.56 18.31 -1.02
C PHE A 254 23.39 19.23 -1.93
N GLY A 255 23.04 19.32 -3.22
CA GLY A 255 23.55 20.33 -4.15
C GLY A 255 22.46 21.32 -4.58
N PRO A 256 22.78 22.30 -5.45
CA PRO A 256 21.79 23.19 -6.03
C PRO A 256 20.70 22.40 -6.77
N HIS A 257 19.44 22.61 -6.38
CA HIS A 257 18.30 21.95 -7.00
C HIS A 257 17.05 22.82 -6.89
N THR A 258 16.04 22.45 -7.67
CA THR A 258 14.69 23.00 -7.53
C THR A 258 13.69 21.88 -7.31
N THR A 259 12.81 22.08 -6.34
CA THR A 259 11.72 21.15 -6.02
C THR A 259 10.41 21.70 -6.57
N THR A 260 9.68 20.89 -7.34
CA THR A 260 8.36 21.25 -7.87
C THR A 260 7.32 20.26 -7.37
N ALA A 261 6.29 20.75 -6.67
CA ALA A 261 5.12 19.95 -6.35
C ALA A 261 4.28 19.70 -7.61
N LYS A 262 3.82 18.46 -7.77
CA LYS A 262 2.92 18.05 -8.85
C LYS A 262 1.70 17.36 -8.25
N PRO A 263 0.50 17.60 -8.80
CA PRO A 263 -0.70 16.93 -8.33
C PRO A 263 -0.55 15.41 -8.27
N SER A 264 -1.16 14.83 -7.25
CA SER A 264 -1.38 13.39 -7.15
C SER A 264 -2.03 12.83 -8.42
N LYS A 265 -1.71 11.58 -8.76
CA LYS A 265 -2.42 10.81 -9.80
C LYS A 265 -3.42 9.81 -9.23
N GLY A 266 -3.68 9.84 -7.92
CA GLY A 266 -4.62 8.95 -7.25
C GLY A 266 -4.16 8.42 -5.90
N ALA A 267 -2.88 8.56 -5.54
CA ALA A 267 -2.27 7.99 -4.32
C ALA A 267 -2.37 8.91 -3.07
N GLY A 268 -3.38 9.78 -3.01
CA GLY A 268 -3.63 10.65 -1.84
C GLY A 268 -2.68 11.86 -1.67
N PHE A 269 -1.47 11.86 -2.24
CA PHE A 269 -0.49 12.94 -2.06
C PHE A 269 0.13 13.50 -3.34
N ASP A 270 0.52 14.77 -3.28
CA ASP A 270 1.24 15.46 -4.35
C ASP A 270 2.65 14.91 -4.51
N ARG A 271 3.00 14.55 -5.74
CA ARG A 271 4.34 14.10 -6.11
C ARG A 271 5.33 15.24 -6.04
N LEU A 272 6.59 14.92 -5.76
CA LEU A 272 7.69 15.89 -5.84
C LEU A 272 8.55 15.58 -7.06
N VAL A 273 8.94 16.62 -7.80
CA VAL A 273 9.95 16.51 -8.85
C VAL A 273 11.10 17.39 -8.47
N VAL A 274 12.25 16.78 -8.20
CA VAL A 274 13.50 17.50 -7.95
C VAL A 274 14.27 17.59 -9.26
N ARG A 275 14.80 18.77 -9.54
CA ARG A 275 15.72 19.01 -10.65
C ARG A 275 17.05 19.48 -10.07
N PRO A 276 18.03 18.57 -9.95
CA PRO A 276 19.41 18.94 -9.67
C PRO A 276 19.96 19.80 -10.82
N GLU A 277 20.80 20.77 -10.51
CA GLU A 277 21.48 21.57 -11.53
C GLU A 277 22.35 20.67 -12.44
N GLY A 278 22.17 20.78 -13.76
CA GLY A 278 22.86 19.91 -14.74
C GLY A 278 22.38 18.46 -14.80
N GLY A 279 21.39 18.07 -13.98
CA GLY A 279 20.88 16.70 -13.87
C GLY A 279 19.59 16.46 -14.65
N ARG A 280 19.20 15.18 -14.73
CA ARG A 280 17.84 14.80 -15.19
C ARG A 280 16.84 15.01 -14.05
N PRO A 281 15.58 15.37 -14.35
CA PRO A 281 14.54 15.45 -13.33
C PRO A 281 14.34 14.10 -12.62
N LEU A 282 14.36 14.13 -11.30
CA LEU A 282 14.08 13.01 -10.42
C LEU A 282 12.61 13.10 -9.99
N ALA A 283 11.82 12.11 -10.42
CA ALA A 283 10.41 12.03 -10.06
C ALA A 283 10.25 11.18 -8.81
N PHE A 284 9.76 11.80 -7.76
CA PHE A 284 9.42 11.13 -6.51
C PHE A 284 7.92 10.91 -6.46
N ASN A 285 7.52 9.65 -6.37
CA ASN A 285 6.14 9.35 -6.02
C ASN A 285 5.95 9.69 -4.55
N ALA A 286 4.92 10.47 -4.25
CA ALA A 286 4.47 10.61 -2.88
C ALA A 286 3.60 9.40 -2.59
N GLU A 287 4.18 8.45 -1.89
CA GLU A 287 3.47 7.38 -1.21
C GLU A 287 3.73 7.65 0.26
N GLU A 288 2.66 7.74 1.06
CA GLU A 288 2.79 7.92 2.49
C GLU A 288 3.68 6.82 3.06
N PRO A 289 4.59 7.11 4.01
CA PRO A 289 5.03 6.02 4.86
C PRO A 289 3.77 5.51 5.57
N ASP A 290 3.70 4.24 5.91
CA ASP A 290 2.61 3.80 6.79
C ASP A 290 2.77 4.55 8.13
N ARG A 291 1.97 5.60 8.34
CA ARG A 291 1.95 6.36 9.59
C ARG A 291 1.00 5.71 10.57
N PHE A 292 1.43 5.69 11.81
CA PHE A 292 0.60 5.37 12.94
C PHE A 292 0.81 6.47 13.96
N ASP A 293 -0.28 7.10 14.40
CA ASP A 293 -0.22 8.00 15.54
C ASP A 293 0.14 7.16 16.77
N GLY A 294 1.22 7.56 17.44
CA GLY A 294 1.61 7.03 18.76
C GLY A 294 0.80 7.67 19.87
#